data_AF-A0A2M8AY90-F1
#
_entry.id   AF-A0A2M8AY90-F1
#
_cell.length_a   1.000
_cell.length_b   1.000
_cell.length_c   1.000
_cell.angle_alpha   90.00
_cell.angle_beta   90.00
_cell.angle_gamma   90.00
#
_symmetry.space_group_name_H-M   'P 1'
#
loop_
_entity.id
_entity.type
_entity.pdbx_description
1 polymer ?
#
loop_
_entity_poly.entity_id
_entity_poly.type
_entity_poly.pdbx_seq_one_letter_code
_entity_poly.pdbx_strand_id
1 'polypeptide(L)'
;EGFERELIEKLLGVRLDSTRREIAVQQQRVLDVLANMEKLKDLDALEQEYQTKRKDAEFKLELFRRHGVEEQLRRQVDFNADVTHARRAVDAAESFVRALEDFLSVQETELSAHGRIESRGNADLMNEFNDIFARIRRLPEKGRQLLAELRQEVQALRAKFSELERRRDALKEEFAAIERRLSAQLQQQGSVSVRPDDFVRLNADLQKAKLAIEEITKGKARKAAMQDDLTKELKGLSDLWHREFKQIEAEIKKLNDGQTALRITAEYKGDKSAFLEQLKANVRGSRLREATLVAIVKEHADFASVHASLAALCGGMGDSGEVFRKYFNEAKAALLTWQIPNRFTIEYHGMSLRDHSLGQRASALILFILSQRDNDVIIIDQPEDDLDNQTIFEDVIKLVRGLKKDIQFIFATHNANFPVLGDAEQVGACSFSAGHGDVKVGSIDDPDIQKAIVSIMEGGHEAFARRKEIYQLWKQ
;
A
#
# COMPACT_ATOMS: atom_id res chain seq x y z
N GLU A 1 10.61 17.34 13.70
CA GLU A 1 10.89 15.90 13.58
C GLU A 1 11.02 15.60 12.09
N GLY A 2 12.11 14.99 11.63
CA GLY A 2 12.26 14.69 10.20
C GLY A 2 13.68 14.64 9.68
N PHE A 3 14.61 15.38 10.28
CA PHE A 3 16.00 15.43 9.83
C PHE A 3 16.68 14.05 9.83
N GLU A 4 16.55 13.27 10.92
CA GLU A 4 17.17 11.94 10.98
C GLU A 4 16.59 10.97 9.93
N ARG A 5 15.27 11.04 9.72
CA ARG A 5 14.58 10.20 8.72
C ARG A 5 14.96 10.59 7.30
N GLU A 6 14.97 11.90 7.00
CA GLU A 6 15.33 12.41 5.68
C GLU A 6 16.79 12.09 5.33
N LEU A 7 17.68 12.13 6.33
CA LEU A 7 19.06 11.69 6.17
C LEU A 7 19.09 10.22 5.73
N ILE A 8 18.53 9.30 6.52
CA ILE A 8 18.47 7.86 6.19
C ILE A 8 17.84 7.62 4.81
N GLU A 9 16.79 8.37 4.48
CA GLU A 9 16.09 8.28 3.19
C GLU A 9 16.98 8.63 2.00
N LYS A 10 17.72 9.75 2.06
CA LYS A 10 18.64 10.17 0.98
C LYS A 10 19.75 9.16 0.70
N LEU A 11 20.08 8.35 1.69
CA LEU A 11 21.24 7.46 1.65
C LEU A 11 20.86 6.05 1.23
N LEU A 12 19.78 5.53 1.79
CA LEU A 12 19.35 4.15 1.58
C LEU A 12 18.22 4.05 0.56
N GLY A 13 17.54 5.16 0.22
CA GLY A 13 16.34 5.17 -0.60
C GLY A 13 16.49 4.39 -1.91
N VAL A 14 17.59 4.62 -2.65
CA VAL A 14 17.87 3.94 -3.94
C VAL A 14 18.00 2.42 -3.78
N ARG A 15 18.57 1.95 -2.66
CA ARG A 15 18.72 0.51 -2.36
C ARG A 15 17.38 -0.14 -2.02
N LEU A 16 16.41 0.65 -1.56
CA LEU A 16 15.09 0.18 -1.13
C LEU A 16 14.05 0.20 -2.27
N ASP A 17 14.38 0.74 -3.45
CA ASP A 17 13.46 0.89 -4.58
C ASP A 17 12.77 -0.43 -4.98
N SER A 18 13.50 -1.53 -4.98
CA SER A 18 12.94 -2.86 -5.30
C SER A 18 11.87 -3.28 -4.28
N THR A 19 12.21 -3.24 -2.99
CA THR A 19 11.30 -3.55 -1.88
C THR A 19 10.08 -2.60 -1.88
N ARG A 20 10.28 -1.31 -2.20
CA ARG A 20 9.20 -0.31 -2.25
C ARG A 20 8.24 -0.52 -3.40
N ARG A 21 8.71 -0.99 -4.55
CA ARG A 21 7.84 -1.42 -5.65
C ARG A 21 6.97 -2.61 -5.23
N GLU A 22 7.55 -3.60 -4.53
CA GLU A 22 6.78 -4.72 -3.97
C GLU A 22 5.73 -4.23 -2.95
N ILE A 23 6.10 -3.29 -2.06
CA ILE A 23 5.17 -2.66 -1.10
C ILE A 23 4.01 -1.98 -1.83
N ALA A 24 4.28 -1.19 -2.88
CA ALA A 24 3.25 -0.50 -3.64
C ALA A 24 2.27 -1.47 -4.31
N VAL A 25 2.77 -2.56 -4.90
CA VAL A 25 1.93 -3.62 -5.47
C VAL A 25 1.08 -4.29 -4.39
N GLN A 26 1.66 -4.57 -3.22
CA GLN A 26 0.96 -5.19 -2.11
C GLN A 26 -0.10 -4.25 -1.49
N GLN A 27 0.17 -2.94 -1.42
CA GLN A 27 -0.81 -1.93 -1.03
C GLN A 27 -2.00 -1.93 -1.98
N GLN A 28 -1.76 -2.01 -3.31
CA GLN A 28 -2.85 -2.06 -4.28
C GLN A 28 -3.75 -3.28 -4.08
N ARG A 29 -3.18 -4.46 -3.79
CA ARG A 29 -3.97 -5.67 -3.47
C ARG A 29 -4.87 -5.47 -2.25
N VAL A 30 -4.37 -4.82 -1.21
CA VAL A 30 -5.18 -4.47 -0.02
C VAL A 30 -6.34 -3.54 -0.41
N LEU A 31 -6.07 -2.51 -1.23
CA LEU A 31 -7.11 -1.58 -1.71
C LEU A 31 -8.17 -2.28 -2.55
N ASP A 32 -7.77 -3.20 -3.44
CA ASP A 32 -8.69 -3.94 -4.30
C ASP A 32 -9.63 -4.84 -3.48
N VAL A 33 -9.10 -5.53 -2.47
CA VAL A 33 -9.91 -6.33 -1.54
C VAL A 33 -10.91 -5.43 -0.80
N LEU A 34 -10.46 -4.29 -0.25
CA LEU A 34 -11.34 -3.36 0.46
C LEU A 34 -12.43 -2.77 -0.44
N ALA A 35 -12.10 -2.39 -1.67
CA ALA A 35 -13.07 -1.87 -2.64
C ALA A 35 -14.14 -2.91 -3.01
N ASN A 36 -13.75 -4.18 -3.12
CA ASN A 36 -14.69 -5.27 -3.37
C ASN A 36 -15.56 -5.60 -2.15
N MET A 37 -15.04 -5.45 -0.93
CA MET A 37 -15.83 -5.60 0.30
C MET A 37 -16.89 -4.50 0.45
N GLU A 38 -16.60 -3.26 0.04
CA GLU A 38 -17.55 -2.14 0.15
C GLU A 38 -18.81 -2.37 -0.71
N LYS A 39 -18.68 -3.07 -1.85
CA LYS A 39 -19.82 -3.50 -2.68
C LYS A 39 -20.80 -4.44 -1.96
N LEU A 40 -20.41 -5.00 -0.81
CA LEU A 40 -21.16 -6.00 -0.02
C LEU A 40 -21.57 -5.47 1.37
N LYS A 41 -21.63 -4.15 1.57
CA LYS A 41 -21.86 -3.52 2.87
C LYS A 41 -23.26 -3.80 3.45
N ASP A 42 -24.31 -3.68 2.64
CA ASP A 42 -25.71 -3.64 3.11
C ASP A 42 -26.43 -5.00 3.09
N LEU A 43 -25.69 -6.11 2.99
CA LEU A 43 -26.26 -7.45 2.89
C LEU A 43 -27.11 -7.84 4.11
N ASP A 44 -26.77 -7.39 5.31
CA ASP A 44 -27.53 -7.73 6.53
C ASP A 44 -28.91 -7.04 6.57
N ALA A 45 -28.97 -5.76 6.20
CA ALA A 45 -30.23 -5.01 6.13
C ALA A 45 -31.14 -5.56 5.02
N LEU A 46 -30.57 -5.85 3.85
CA LEU A 46 -31.27 -6.48 2.73
C LEU A 46 -31.81 -7.87 3.12
N GLU A 47 -31.04 -8.67 3.86
CA GLU A 47 -31.51 -9.98 4.31
C GLU A 47 -32.74 -9.85 5.21
N GLN A 48 -32.73 -8.95 6.19
CA GLN A 48 -33.87 -8.75 7.08
C GLN A 48 -35.12 -8.28 6.33
N GLU A 49 -34.97 -7.40 5.34
CA GLU A 49 -36.07 -6.95 4.49
C GLU A 49 -36.69 -8.12 3.72
N TYR A 50 -35.87 -8.94 3.05
CA TYR A 50 -36.37 -10.08 2.27
C TYR A 50 -36.91 -11.22 3.15
N GLN A 51 -36.34 -11.44 4.34
CA GLN A 51 -36.89 -12.39 5.32
C GLN A 51 -38.28 -11.96 5.80
N THR A 52 -38.49 -10.65 6.00
CA THR A 52 -39.80 -10.11 6.38
C THR A 52 -40.82 -10.28 5.26
N LYS A 53 -40.44 -9.95 4.00
CA LYS A 53 -41.27 -10.20 2.81
C LYS A 53 -41.61 -11.68 2.65
N ARG A 54 -40.65 -12.58 2.90
CA ARG A 54 -40.86 -14.04 2.85
C ARG A 54 -41.90 -14.48 3.87
N LYS A 55 -41.75 -14.07 5.13
CA LYS A 55 -42.68 -14.44 6.22
C LYS A 55 -44.10 -13.91 5.98
N ASP A 56 -44.24 -12.67 5.52
CA ASP A 56 -45.54 -12.08 5.22
C ASP A 56 -46.24 -12.79 4.04
N ALA A 57 -45.48 -13.13 2.99
CA ALA A 57 -45.99 -13.92 1.87
C ALA A 57 -46.39 -15.34 2.30
N GLU A 58 -45.56 -16.02 3.12
CA GLU A 58 -45.85 -17.35 3.68
C GLU A 58 -47.14 -17.35 4.52
N PHE A 59 -47.30 -16.38 5.42
CA PHE A 59 -48.49 -16.24 6.26
C PHE A 59 -49.76 -16.02 5.42
N LYS A 60 -49.70 -15.11 4.44
CA LYS A 60 -50.84 -14.85 3.54
C LYS A 60 -51.18 -16.09 2.72
N LEU A 61 -50.19 -16.79 2.15
CA LEU A 61 -50.41 -18.02 1.40
C LEU A 61 -51.01 -19.15 2.26
N GLU A 62 -50.67 -19.24 3.55
CA GLU A 62 -51.29 -20.20 4.47
C GLU A 62 -52.80 -19.93 4.66
N LEU A 63 -53.22 -18.67 4.66
CA LEU A 63 -54.64 -18.30 4.67
C LEU A 63 -55.35 -18.83 3.41
N PHE A 64 -54.75 -18.72 2.23
CA PHE A 64 -55.30 -19.27 0.99
C PHE A 64 -55.40 -20.81 1.00
N ARG A 65 -54.42 -21.51 1.62
CA ARG A 65 -54.48 -22.97 1.78
C ARG A 65 -55.71 -23.43 2.54
N ARG A 66 -56.06 -22.73 3.62
CA ARG A 66 -57.24 -23.04 4.45
C ARG A 66 -58.56 -22.91 3.69
N HIS A 67 -58.58 -22.18 2.57
CA HIS A 67 -59.76 -21.97 1.72
C HIS A 67 -59.75 -22.88 0.47
N GLY A 68 -58.82 -23.83 0.33
CA GLY A 68 -58.81 -24.82 -0.75
C GLY A 68 -58.43 -24.28 -2.15
N VAL A 69 -57.94 -23.04 -2.22
CA VAL A 69 -57.56 -22.36 -3.48
C VAL A 69 -56.28 -22.94 -4.10
N GLU A 70 -55.44 -23.60 -3.28
CA GLU A 70 -54.12 -24.10 -3.67
C GLU A 70 -54.20 -25.14 -4.79
N GLU A 71 -55.04 -26.18 -4.70
CA GLU A 71 -55.08 -27.25 -5.71
C GLU A 71 -55.44 -26.75 -7.12
N GLN A 72 -56.33 -25.76 -7.21
CA GLN A 72 -56.83 -25.27 -8.50
C GLN A 72 -55.86 -24.32 -9.18
N LEU A 73 -55.07 -23.56 -8.42
CA LEU A 73 -54.06 -22.62 -8.95
C LEU A 73 -52.64 -23.19 -8.95
N ARG A 74 -52.42 -24.37 -8.36
CA ARG A 74 -51.11 -25.03 -8.27
C ARG A 74 -50.45 -25.18 -9.63
N ARG A 75 -51.19 -25.62 -10.64
CA ARG A 75 -50.68 -25.79 -12.02
C ARG A 75 -50.17 -24.48 -12.62
N GLN A 76 -50.84 -23.35 -12.34
CA GLN A 76 -50.42 -22.03 -12.80
C GLN A 76 -49.17 -21.54 -12.04
N VAL A 77 -49.12 -21.78 -10.72
CA VAL A 77 -47.97 -21.45 -9.88
C VAL A 77 -46.74 -22.25 -10.28
N ASP A 78 -46.88 -23.57 -10.48
CA ASP A 78 -45.80 -24.45 -10.91
C ASP A 78 -45.25 -24.03 -12.27
N PHE A 79 -46.12 -23.73 -13.24
CA PHE A 79 -45.68 -23.26 -14.56
C PHE A 79 -44.95 -21.90 -14.49
N ASN A 80 -45.44 -20.97 -13.65
CA ASN A 80 -44.78 -19.69 -13.44
C ASN A 80 -43.42 -19.84 -12.74
N ALA A 81 -43.30 -20.80 -11.82
CA ALA A 81 -42.03 -21.14 -11.18
C ALA A 81 -41.06 -21.73 -12.22
N ASP A 82 -41.49 -22.66 -13.06
CA ASP A 82 -40.69 -23.25 -14.14
C ASP A 82 -40.15 -22.18 -15.09
N VAL A 83 -41.01 -21.25 -15.53
CA VAL A 83 -40.59 -20.12 -16.39
C VAL A 83 -39.59 -19.23 -15.68
N THR A 84 -39.79 -18.94 -14.39
CA THR A 84 -38.87 -18.10 -13.62
C THR A 84 -37.50 -18.77 -13.43
N HIS A 85 -37.49 -20.07 -13.13
CA HIS A 85 -36.26 -20.86 -12.97
C HIS A 85 -35.52 -21.00 -14.30
N ALA A 86 -36.22 -21.34 -15.39
CA ALA A 86 -35.63 -21.48 -16.71
C ALA A 86 -35.08 -20.14 -17.23
N ARG A 87 -35.77 -19.02 -17.01
CA ARG A 87 -35.27 -17.67 -17.35
C ARG A 87 -33.95 -17.39 -16.65
N ARG A 88 -33.87 -17.65 -15.35
CA ARG A 88 -32.62 -17.45 -14.59
C ARG A 88 -31.47 -18.32 -15.07
N ALA A 89 -31.74 -19.57 -15.45
CA ALA A 89 -30.73 -20.45 -16.02
C ALA A 89 -30.19 -19.89 -17.35
N VAL A 90 -31.07 -19.39 -18.21
CA VAL A 90 -30.68 -18.71 -19.46
C VAL A 90 -29.88 -17.44 -19.17
N ASP A 91 -30.37 -16.56 -18.30
CA ASP A 91 -29.71 -15.30 -17.96
C ASP A 91 -28.29 -15.56 -17.38
N ALA A 92 -28.15 -16.57 -16.51
CA ALA A 92 -26.86 -16.97 -15.95
C ALA A 92 -25.90 -17.50 -17.03
N ALA A 93 -26.39 -18.32 -17.96
CA ALA A 93 -25.60 -18.83 -19.06
C ALA A 93 -25.16 -17.71 -20.04
N GLU A 94 -26.06 -16.78 -20.36
CA GLU A 94 -25.74 -15.60 -21.18
C GLU A 94 -24.77 -14.64 -20.48
N SER A 95 -24.87 -14.50 -19.15
CA SER A 95 -23.92 -13.74 -18.35
C SER A 95 -22.53 -14.38 -18.36
N PHE A 96 -22.45 -15.72 -18.26
CA PHE A 96 -21.19 -16.44 -18.36
C PHE A 96 -20.51 -16.26 -19.72
N VAL A 97 -21.27 -16.34 -20.82
CA VAL A 97 -20.76 -16.04 -22.18
C VAL A 97 -20.16 -14.64 -22.25
N ARG A 98 -20.88 -13.63 -21.75
CA ARG A 98 -20.41 -12.24 -21.74
C ARG A 98 -19.14 -12.05 -20.91
N ALA A 99 -19.13 -12.59 -19.70
CA ALA A 99 -17.97 -12.49 -18.81
C ALA A 99 -16.72 -13.15 -19.41
N LEU A 100 -16.87 -14.31 -20.06
CA LEU A 100 -15.76 -15.01 -20.71
C LEU A 100 -15.28 -14.26 -21.96
N GLU A 101 -16.19 -13.66 -22.72
CA GLU A 101 -15.85 -12.81 -23.87
C GLU A 101 -15.05 -11.57 -23.46
N ASP A 102 -15.54 -10.84 -22.44
CA ASP A 102 -14.87 -9.66 -21.92
C ASP A 102 -13.48 -10.01 -21.37
N PHE A 103 -13.39 -11.08 -20.58
CA PHE A 103 -12.11 -11.60 -20.07
C PHE A 103 -11.12 -11.87 -21.20
N LEU A 104 -11.53 -12.63 -22.23
CA LEU A 104 -10.65 -12.95 -23.36
C LEU A 104 -10.23 -11.69 -24.10
N SER A 105 -11.14 -10.73 -24.34
CA SER A 105 -10.82 -9.49 -25.04
C SER A 105 -9.80 -8.62 -24.28
N VAL A 106 -9.94 -8.49 -22.96
CA VAL A 106 -8.99 -7.73 -22.12
C VAL A 106 -7.63 -8.41 -22.13
N GLN A 107 -7.58 -9.72 -21.90
CA GLN A 107 -6.33 -10.46 -21.84
C GLN A 107 -5.61 -10.52 -23.19
N GLU A 108 -6.34 -10.66 -24.30
CA GLU A 108 -5.78 -10.54 -25.66
C GLU A 108 -5.12 -9.17 -25.86
N THR A 109 -5.79 -8.09 -25.42
CA THR A 109 -5.27 -6.73 -25.53
C THR A 109 -4.00 -6.54 -24.70
N GLU A 110 -4.01 -6.91 -23.42
CA GLU A 110 -2.85 -6.80 -22.52
C GLU A 110 -1.65 -7.59 -23.04
N LEU A 111 -1.87 -8.85 -23.45
CA LEU A 111 -0.82 -9.69 -24.02
C LEU A 111 -0.31 -9.12 -25.35
N SER A 112 -1.17 -8.50 -26.16
CA SER A 112 -0.78 -7.89 -27.44
C SER A 112 0.02 -6.58 -27.27
N ALA A 113 -0.14 -5.87 -26.15
CA ALA A 113 0.54 -4.60 -25.89
C ALA A 113 2.06 -4.75 -25.67
N HIS A 114 2.52 -5.92 -25.22
CA HIS A 114 3.93 -6.17 -24.98
C HIS A 114 4.68 -6.55 -26.27
N GLY A 115 5.61 -5.69 -26.68
CA GLY A 115 6.49 -5.92 -27.84
C GLY A 115 7.55 -7.00 -27.60
N ARG A 116 8.29 -7.35 -28.65
CA ARG A 116 9.46 -8.23 -28.55
C ARG A 116 10.53 -7.54 -27.70
N ILE A 117 11.12 -8.26 -26.75
CA ILE A 117 12.23 -7.74 -25.93
C ILE A 117 13.54 -7.99 -26.66
N GLU A 118 14.32 -6.93 -26.89
CA GLU A 118 15.64 -7.01 -27.51
C GLU A 118 16.74 -6.70 -26.49
N SER A 119 17.80 -7.50 -26.47
CA SER A 119 18.97 -7.27 -25.63
C SER A 119 20.26 -7.57 -26.40
N ARG A 120 21.22 -6.63 -26.33
CA ARG A 120 22.55 -6.81 -26.91
C ARG A 120 23.45 -7.73 -26.08
N GLY A 121 23.21 -7.85 -24.78
CA GLY A 121 24.03 -8.63 -23.86
C GLY A 121 23.51 -10.06 -23.61
N ASN A 122 22.23 -10.31 -23.84
CA ASN A 122 21.56 -11.58 -23.52
C ASN A 122 20.64 -12.04 -24.66
N ALA A 123 21.13 -11.98 -25.90
CA ALA A 123 20.30 -12.19 -27.10
C ALA A 123 19.68 -13.59 -27.17
N ASP A 124 20.43 -14.61 -26.76
CA ASP A 124 20.01 -16.00 -26.64
C ASP A 124 18.83 -16.16 -25.66
N LEU A 125 18.99 -15.69 -24.42
CA LEU A 125 17.95 -15.76 -23.39
C LEU A 125 16.70 -14.97 -23.80
N MET A 126 16.87 -13.77 -24.39
CA MET A 126 15.73 -12.97 -24.83
C MET A 126 14.99 -13.61 -26.00
N ASN A 127 15.68 -14.34 -26.88
CA ASN A 127 15.00 -15.10 -27.92
C ASN A 127 14.14 -16.23 -27.32
N GLU A 128 14.68 -17.00 -26.38
CA GLU A 128 13.91 -18.05 -25.68
C GLU A 128 12.71 -17.47 -24.91
N PHE A 129 12.92 -16.36 -24.21
CA PHE A 129 11.85 -15.64 -23.50
C PHE A 129 10.73 -15.22 -24.46
N ASN A 130 11.09 -14.58 -25.59
CA ASN A 130 10.13 -14.15 -26.59
C ASN A 130 9.36 -15.33 -27.21
N ASP A 131 10.02 -16.48 -27.42
CA ASP A 131 9.37 -17.68 -27.94
C ASP A 131 8.37 -18.28 -26.94
N ILE A 132 8.72 -18.30 -25.64
CA ILE A 132 7.78 -18.68 -24.57
C ILE A 132 6.59 -17.71 -24.56
N PHE A 133 6.85 -16.41 -24.59
CA PHE A 133 5.79 -15.41 -24.56
C PHE A 133 4.89 -15.48 -25.80
N ALA A 134 5.45 -15.75 -26.98
CA ALA A 134 4.68 -15.98 -28.20
C ALA A 134 3.74 -17.20 -28.11
N ARG A 135 4.14 -18.27 -27.41
CA ARG A 135 3.26 -19.42 -27.14
C ARG A 135 2.11 -19.04 -26.20
N ILE A 136 2.39 -18.25 -25.15
CA ILE A 136 1.37 -17.77 -24.22
C ILE A 136 0.34 -16.89 -24.96
N ARG A 137 0.80 -16.01 -25.85
CA ARG A 137 -0.07 -15.12 -26.66
C ARG A 137 -1.08 -15.86 -27.56
N ARG A 138 -0.83 -17.13 -27.90
CA ARG A 138 -1.73 -17.95 -28.72
C ARG A 138 -2.77 -18.72 -27.90
N LEU A 139 -2.60 -18.85 -26.59
CA LEU A 139 -3.56 -19.58 -25.75
C LEU A 139 -4.99 -18.99 -25.76
N PRO A 140 -5.20 -17.66 -25.81
CA PRO A 140 -6.53 -17.08 -25.93
C PRO A 140 -7.33 -17.57 -27.16
N GLU A 141 -6.67 -17.94 -28.27
CA GLU A 141 -7.34 -18.50 -29.45
C GLU A 141 -8.09 -19.80 -29.15
N LYS A 142 -7.53 -20.65 -28.28
CA LYS A 142 -8.23 -21.86 -27.81
C LYS A 142 -9.43 -21.49 -26.94
N GLY A 143 -9.32 -20.42 -26.14
CA GLY A 143 -10.42 -19.85 -25.38
C GLY A 143 -11.56 -19.38 -26.28
N ARG A 144 -11.24 -18.74 -27.42
CA ARG A 144 -12.24 -18.32 -28.42
C ARG A 144 -12.98 -19.50 -29.05
N GLN A 145 -12.31 -20.63 -29.29
CA GLN A 145 -12.95 -21.85 -29.79
C GLN A 145 -13.96 -22.40 -28.78
N LEU A 146 -13.57 -22.53 -27.51
CA LEU A 146 -14.48 -22.94 -26.43
C LEU A 146 -15.64 -21.97 -26.22
N LEU A 147 -15.40 -20.67 -26.34
CA LEU A 147 -16.45 -19.65 -26.27
C LEU A 147 -17.48 -19.82 -27.41
N ALA A 148 -17.04 -20.21 -28.60
CA ALA A 148 -17.94 -20.49 -29.72
C ALA A 148 -18.83 -21.72 -29.47
N GLU A 149 -18.26 -22.79 -28.92
CA GLU A 149 -19.02 -23.98 -28.48
C GLU A 149 -20.05 -23.61 -27.40
N LEU A 150 -19.62 -22.86 -26.38
CA LEU A 150 -20.50 -22.38 -25.32
C LEU A 150 -21.66 -21.55 -25.88
N ARG A 151 -21.41 -20.65 -26.82
CA ARG A 151 -22.46 -19.83 -27.46
C ARG A 151 -23.52 -20.69 -28.15
N GLN A 152 -23.12 -21.78 -28.82
CA GLN A 152 -24.07 -22.69 -29.46
C GLN A 152 -24.97 -23.37 -28.42
N GLU A 153 -24.41 -23.85 -27.31
CA GLU A 153 -25.18 -24.46 -26.23
C GLU A 153 -26.13 -23.46 -25.55
N VAL A 154 -25.68 -22.22 -25.29
CA VAL A 154 -26.55 -21.16 -24.73
C VAL A 154 -27.68 -20.80 -25.70
N GLN A 155 -27.42 -20.79 -27.01
CA GLN A 155 -28.46 -20.56 -28.01
C GLN A 155 -29.50 -21.70 -28.02
N ALA A 156 -29.07 -22.95 -27.92
CA ALA A 156 -29.96 -24.11 -27.81
C ALA A 156 -30.82 -24.04 -26.53
N LEU A 157 -30.22 -23.69 -25.39
CA LEU A 157 -30.92 -23.49 -24.13
C LEU A 157 -31.97 -22.38 -24.23
N ARG A 158 -31.62 -21.24 -24.85
CA ARG A 158 -32.55 -20.13 -25.09
C ARG A 158 -33.73 -20.53 -25.96
N ALA A 159 -33.50 -21.36 -26.99
CA ALA A 159 -34.57 -21.89 -27.83
C ALA A 159 -35.57 -22.74 -27.02
N LYS A 160 -35.07 -23.58 -26.09
CA LYS A 160 -35.92 -24.37 -25.18
C LYS A 160 -36.70 -23.50 -24.20
N PHE A 161 -36.09 -22.42 -23.70
CA PHE A 161 -36.80 -21.45 -22.88
C PHE A 161 -37.94 -20.74 -23.66
N SER A 162 -37.69 -20.33 -24.90
CA SER A 162 -38.75 -19.78 -25.76
C SER A 162 -39.88 -20.77 -26.04
N GLU A 163 -39.58 -22.07 -26.16
CA GLU A 163 -40.59 -23.12 -26.26
C GLU A 163 -41.46 -23.21 -25.00
N LEU A 164 -40.84 -23.13 -23.82
CA LEU A 164 -41.54 -23.12 -22.52
C LEU A 164 -42.46 -21.89 -22.39
N GLU A 165 -41.99 -20.70 -22.79
CA GLU A 165 -42.82 -19.48 -22.75
C GLU A 165 -44.04 -19.58 -23.67
N ARG A 166 -43.89 -20.17 -24.87
CA ARG A 166 -45.04 -20.40 -25.76
C ARG A 166 -46.07 -21.36 -25.16
N ARG A 167 -45.61 -22.43 -24.48
CA ARG A 167 -46.49 -23.37 -23.78
C ARG A 167 -47.25 -22.70 -22.64
N ARG A 168 -46.62 -21.78 -21.89
CA ARG A 168 -47.30 -20.94 -20.89
C ARG A 168 -48.40 -20.10 -21.53
N ASP A 169 -48.08 -19.41 -22.62
CA ASP A 169 -48.99 -18.47 -23.27
C ASP A 169 -50.23 -19.17 -23.81
N ALA A 170 -50.10 -20.40 -24.31
CA ALA A 170 -51.23 -21.23 -24.73
C ALA A 170 -52.21 -21.57 -23.58
N LEU A 171 -51.71 -21.66 -22.34
CA LEU A 171 -52.53 -21.97 -21.15
C LEU A 171 -53.10 -20.73 -20.45
N LYS A 172 -52.75 -19.52 -20.92
CA LYS A 172 -53.10 -18.25 -20.25
C LYS A 172 -54.61 -18.03 -20.13
N GLU A 173 -55.37 -18.33 -21.18
CA GLU A 173 -56.85 -18.25 -21.16
C GLU A 173 -57.48 -19.31 -20.24
N GLU A 174 -56.92 -20.53 -20.21
CA GLU A 174 -57.36 -21.60 -19.30
C GLU A 174 -57.18 -21.17 -17.84
N PHE A 175 -56.02 -20.59 -17.51
CA PHE A 175 -55.76 -20.06 -16.17
C PHE A 175 -56.68 -18.88 -15.81
N ALA A 176 -56.91 -17.94 -16.73
CA ALA A 176 -57.81 -16.81 -16.50
C ALA A 176 -59.27 -17.28 -16.29
N ALA A 177 -59.71 -18.35 -16.96
CA ALA A 177 -61.03 -18.94 -16.77
C ALA A 177 -61.18 -19.58 -15.38
N ILE A 178 -60.15 -20.31 -14.91
CA ILE A 178 -60.09 -20.89 -13.57
C ILE A 178 -60.15 -19.78 -12.51
N GLU A 179 -59.39 -18.70 -12.69
CA GLU A 179 -59.30 -17.54 -11.79
C GLU A 179 -60.65 -16.80 -11.65
N ARG A 180 -61.36 -16.57 -12.76
CA ARG A 180 -62.72 -15.99 -12.77
C ARG A 180 -63.73 -16.87 -12.03
N ARG A 181 -63.67 -18.19 -12.24
CA ARG A 181 -64.58 -19.16 -11.60
C ARG A 181 -64.37 -19.20 -10.08
N LEU A 182 -63.11 -19.23 -9.63
CA LEU A 182 -62.74 -19.18 -8.21
C LEU A 182 -63.17 -17.88 -7.55
N SER A 183 -62.96 -16.75 -8.22
CA SER A 183 -63.37 -15.44 -7.71
C SER A 183 -64.88 -15.38 -7.46
N ALA A 184 -65.68 -15.94 -8.37
CA ALA A 184 -67.13 -16.01 -8.21
C ALA A 184 -67.56 -16.93 -7.05
N GLN A 185 -66.89 -18.06 -6.84
CA GLN A 185 -67.17 -18.97 -5.72
C GLN A 185 -66.83 -18.37 -4.36
N LEU A 186 -65.68 -17.70 -4.24
CA LEU A 186 -65.22 -17.08 -2.99
C LEU A 186 -66.10 -15.87 -2.60
N GLN A 187 -66.62 -15.13 -3.58
CA GLN A 187 -67.60 -14.05 -3.35
C GLN A 187 -68.94 -14.58 -2.80
N GLN A 188 -69.41 -15.74 -3.27
CA GLN A 188 -70.65 -16.37 -2.76
C GLN A 188 -70.50 -16.90 -1.34
N GLN A 189 -69.29 -17.30 -0.92
CA GLN A 189 -69.00 -17.78 0.43
C GLN A 189 -68.75 -16.64 1.46
N GLY A 190 -68.95 -15.37 1.09
CA GLY A 190 -68.78 -14.22 2.00
C GLY A 190 -67.33 -13.89 2.35
N SER A 191 -66.35 -14.51 1.70
CA SER A 191 -64.91 -14.31 1.93
C SER A 191 -64.38 -13.18 1.05
N VAL A 192 -64.74 -11.94 1.36
CA VAL A 192 -64.42 -10.74 0.56
C VAL A 192 -62.90 -10.44 0.48
N SER A 193 -62.07 -11.08 1.31
CA SER A 193 -60.64 -10.77 1.44
C SER A 193 -59.70 -11.58 0.51
N VAL A 194 -60.19 -12.63 -0.16
CA VAL A 194 -59.33 -13.65 -0.80
C VAL A 194 -59.48 -13.57 -2.33
N ARG A 195 -58.58 -12.87 -3.02
CA ARG A 195 -58.56 -12.80 -4.50
C ARG A 195 -57.57 -13.82 -5.09
N PRO A 196 -57.99 -14.67 -6.04
CA PRO A 196 -57.12 -15.62 -6.74
C PRO A 196 -55.83 -15.01 -7.33
N ASP A 197 -55.90 -13.82 -7.93
CA ASP A 197 -54.73 -13.12 -8.50
C ASP A 197 -53.65 -12.81 -7.44
N ASP A 198 -54.08 -12.55 -6.20
CA ASP A 198 -53.17 -12.31 -5.09
C ASP A 198 -52.40 -13.58 -4.71
N PHE A 199 -52.97 -14.78 -4.88
CA PHE A 199 -52.29 -16.05 -4.62
C PHE A 199 -51.11 -16.27 -5.58
N VAL A 200 -51.31 -16.00 -6.87
CA VAL A 200 -50.25 -16.12 -7.88
C VAL A 200 -49.17 -15.07 -7.64
N ARG A 201 -49.55 -13.82 -7.34
CA ARG A 201 -48.60 -12.74 -7.02
C ARG A 201 -47.79 -13.07 -5.77
N LEU A 202 -48.43 -13.52 -4.69
CA LEU A 202 -47.77 -13.87 -3.43
C LEU A 202 -46.79 -15.03 -3.60
N ASN A 203 -47.10 -16.03 -4.42
CA ASN A 203 -46.15 -17.10 -4.75
C ASN A 203 -44.95 -16.57 -5.55
N ALA A 204 -45.17 -15.69 -6.52
CA ALA A 204 -44.07 -15.06 -7.26
C ALA A 204 -43.17 -14.20 -6.34
N ASP A 205 -43.77 -13.43 -5.43
CA ASP A 205 -43.04 -12.62 -4.45
C ASP A 205 -42.29 -13.49 -3.43
N LEU A 206 -42.89 -14.60 -3.01
CA LEU A 206 -42.24 -15.60 -2.15
C LEU A 206 -41.01 -16.21 -2.84
N GLN A 207 -41.14 -16.60 -4.11
CA GLN A 207 -40.01 -17.13 -4.87
C GLN A 207 -38.92 -16.08 -5.06
N LYS A 208 -39.27 -14.84 -5.43
CA LYS A 208 -38.30 -13.73 -5.51
C LYS A 208 -37.56 -13.52 -4.19
N ALA A 209 -38.28 -13.51 -3.06
CA ALA A 209 -37.68 -13.33 -1.74
C ALA A 209 -36.74 -14.48 -1.37
N LYS A 210 -37.13 -15.74 -1.60
CA LYS A 210 -36.28 -16.91 -1.37
C LYS A 210 -34.98 -16.84 -2.18
N LEU A 211 -35.09 -16.49 -3.45
CA LEU A 211 -33.96 -16.38 -4.35
C LEU A 211 -33.03 -15.21 -4.01
N ALA A 212 -33.59 -14.08 -3.58
CA ALA A 212 -32.80 -12.96 -3.08
C ALA A 212 -32.02 -13.34 -1.81
N ILE A 213 -32.64 -14.05 -0.87
CA ILE A 213 -31.98 -14.55 0.36
C ILE A 213 -30.85 -15.50 0.01
N GLU A 214 -31.02 -16.39 -0.98
CA GLU A 214 -29.96 -17.31 -1.41
C GLU A 214 -28.75 -16.56 -1.98
N GLU A 215 -28.97 -15.57 -2.85
CA GLU A 215 -27.89 -14.73 -3.39
C GLU A 215 -27.22 -13.87 -2.31
N ILE A 216 -27.98 -13.33 -1.37
CA ILE A 216 -27.43 -12.61 -0.21
C ILE A 216 -26.56 -13.54 0.63
N THR A 217 -26.99 -14.79 0.85
CA THR A 217 -26.23 -15.81 1.59
C THR A 217 -24.90 -16.12 0.90
N LYS A 218 -24.89 -16.32 -0.43
CA LYS A 218 -23.66 -16.46 -1.23
C LYS A 218 -22.79 -15.21 -1.13
N GLY A 219 -23.39 -14.02 -1.16
CA GLY A 219 -22.70 -12.74 -0.96
C GLY A 219 -22.02 -12.63 0.40
N LYS A 220 -22.68 -13.07 1.48
CA LYS A 220 -22.10 -13.11 2.83
C LYS A 220 -20.94 -14.10 2.94
N ALA A 221 -21.06 -15.28 2.34
CA ALA A 221 -19.96 -16.24 2.28
C ALA A 221 -18.74 -15.66 1.53
N ARG A 222 -18.97 -14.96 0.41
CA ARG A 222 -17.90 -14.23 -0.30
C ARG A 222 -17.30 -13.11 0.55
N LYS A 223 -18.11 -12.35 1.27
CA LYS A 223 -17.64 -11.29 2.19
C LYS A 223 -16.76 -11.86 3.30
N ALA A 224 -17.10 -13.03 3.85
CA ALA A 224 -16.29 -13.71 4.85
C ALA A 224 -14.95 -14.18 4.25
N ALA A 225 -14.95 -14.80 3.07
CA ALA A 225 -13.71 -15.16 2.38
C ALA A 225 -12.82 -13.94 2.09
N MET A 226 -13.41 -12.80 1.69
CA MET A 226 -12.68 -11.56 1.49
C MET A 226 -12.08 -10.98 2.79
N GLN A 227 -12.66 -11.28 3.97
CA GLN A 227 -12.05 -10.91 5.26
C GLN A 227 -10.78 -11.71 5.54
N ASP A 228 -10.79 -13.00 5.20
CA ASP A 228 -9.61 -13.87 5.30
C ASP A 228 -8.52 -13.40 4.31
N ASP A 229 -8.91 -13.09 3.07
CA ASP A 229 -8.01 -12.53 2.07
C ASP A 229 -7.41 -11.20 2.52
N LEU A 230 -8.22 -10.28 3.06
CA LEU A 230 -7.73 -9.01 3.61
C LEU A 230 -6.67 -9.25 4.70
N THR A 231 -6.93 -10.19 5.61
CA THR A 231 -5.99 -10.52 6.69
C THR A 231 -4.66 -11.03 6.14
N LYS A 232 -4.71 -11.88 5.09
CA LYS A 232 -3.54 -12.38 4.39
C LYS A 232 -2.76 -11.27 3.68
N GLU A 233 -3.44 -10.41 2.93
CA GLU A 233 -2.78 -9.31 2.20
C GLU A 233 -2.17 -8.27 3.15
N LEU A 234 -2.82 -7.98 4.29
CA LEU A 234 -2.26 -7.12 5.34
C LEU A 234 -1.01 -7.73 6.00
N LYS A 235 -1.03 -9.05 6.23
CA LYS A 235 0.16 -9.77 6.71
C LYS A 235 1.32 -9.65 5.72
N GLY A 236 1.05 -9.88 4.43
CA GLY A 236 2.05 -9.70 3.38
C GLY A 236 2.62 -8.28 3.33
N LEU A 237 1.77 -7.27 3.52
CA LEU A 237 2.21 -5.87 3.59
C LEU A 237 3.11 -5.60 4.80
N SER A 238 2.73 -6.11 5.98
CA SER A 238 3.53 -5.99 7.21
C SER A 238 4.89 -6.71 7.09
N ASP A 239 4.93 -7.87 6.44
CA ASP A 239 6.16 -8.62 6.19
C ASP A 239 7.12 -7.85 5.27
N LEU A 240 6.59 -7.17 4.23
CA LEU A 240 7.38 -6.32 3.34
C LEU A 240 7.92 -5.07 4.06
N TRP A 241 7.10 -4.40 4.88
CA TRP A 241 7.56 -3.28 5.71
C TRP A 241 8.66 -3.71 6.69
N HIS A 242 8.54 -4.92 7.26
CA HIS A 242 9.58 -5.45 8.14
C HIS A 242 10.87 -5.79 7.38
N ARG A 243 10.75 -6.32 6.16
CA ARG A 243 11.90 -6.57 5.28
C ARG A 243 12.64 -5.28 4.94
N GLU A 244 11.93 -4.22 4.57
CA GLU A 244 12.50 -2.89 4.35
C GLU A 244 13.27 -2.41 5.60
N PHE A 245 12.63 -2.51 6.78
CA PHE A 245 13.29 -2.16 8.04
C PHE A 245 14.56 -2.98 8.31
N LYS A 246 14.55 -4.29 8.04
CA LYS A 246 15.74 -5.15 8.21
C LYS A 246 16.88 -4.79 7.26
N GLN A 247 16.57 -4.35 6.04
CA GLN A 247 17.59 -3.81 5.13
C GLN A 247 18.21 -2.54 5.72
N ILE A 248 17.39 -1.61 6.23
CA ILE A 248 17.86 -0.39 6.89
C ILE A 248 18.71 -0.71 8.12
N GLU A 249 18.27 -1.64 8.98
CA GLU A 249 18.97 -2.06 10.18
C GLU A 249 20.35 -2.66 9.87
N ALA A 250 20.45 -3.45 8.79
CA ALA A 250 21.72 -4.02 8.34
C ALA A 250 22.72 -2.94 7.90
N GLU A 251 22.25 -1.90 7.19
CA GLU A 251 23.09 -0.78 6.77
C GLU A 251 23.51 0.08 7.96
N ILE A 252 22.57 0.40 8.86
CA ILE A 252 22.88 1.11 10.12
C ILE A 252 23.93 0.35 10.93
N LYS A 253 23.85 -0.97 10.99
CA LYS A 253 24.85 -1.79 11.68
C LYS A 253 26.24 -1.63 11.08
N LYS A 254 26.38 -1.68 9.75
CA LYS A 254 27.67 -1.46 9.07
C LYS A 254 28.28 -0.10 9.41
N LEU A 255 27.44 0.93 9.51
CA LEU A 255 27.86 2.29 9.84
C LEU A 255 28.32 2.42 11.29
N ASN A 256 27.57 1.83 12.22
CA ASN A 256 27.93 1.79 13.63
C ASN A 256 29.21 0.96 13.88
N ASP A 257 29.44 -0.11 13.11
CA ASP A 257 30.66 -0.93 13.23
C ASP A 257 31.89 -0.22 12.64
N GLY A 258 31.70 0.75 11.73
CA GLY A 258 32.76 1.45 11.01
C GLY A 258 33.36 2.66 11.73
N GLN A 259 32.69 3.19 12.77
CA GLN A 259 33.16 4.35 13.54
C GLN A 259 32.60 4.38 14.96
N THR A 260 33.25 5.10 15.86
CA THR A 260 32.82 5.23 17.27
C THR A 260 32.17 6.57 17.62
N ALA A 261 32.40 7.61 16.81
CA ALA A 261 31.92 8.97 17.10
C ALA A 261 30.40 9.10 16.92
N LEU A 262 29.82 8.33 15.99
CA LEU A 262 28.40 8.35 15.68
C LEU A 262 27.76 6.99 15.92
N ARG A 263 26.60 6.99 16.57
CA ARG A 263 25.78 5.79 16.77
C ARG A 263 24.35 6.05 16.36
N ILE A 264 23.81 5.17 15.54
CA ILE A 264 22.42 5.28 15.06
C ILE A 264 21.63 4.10 15.58
N THR A 265 20.48 4.40 16.17
CA THR A 265 19.52 3.39 16.60
C THR A 265 18.23 3.55 15.80
N ALA A 266 17.65 2.42 15.41
CA ALA A 266 16.42 2.36 14.64
C ALA A 266 15.38 1.55 15.43
N GLU A 267 14.18 2.11 15.56
CA GLU A 267 13.04 1.47 16.20
C GLU A 267 11.93 1.26 15.15
N TYR A 268 11.60 -0.01 14.91
CA TYR A 268 10.56 -0.40 13.95
C TYR A 268 9.19 0.11 14.41
N LYS A 269 8.48 0.85 13.55
CA LYS A 269 7.18 1.47 13.88
C LYS A 269 7.23 2.36 15.14
N GLY A 270 8.39 2.97 15.40
CA GLY A 270 8.66 3.72 16.62
C GLY A 270 8.07 5.13 16.66
N ASP A 271 7.63 5.70 15.52
CA ASP A 271 7.10 7.07 15.47
C ASP A 271 5.62 7.12 15.90
N LYS A 272 5.40 7.06 17.22
CA LYS A 272 4.08 7.13 17.84
C LYS A 272 3.42 8.50 17.67
N SER A 273 4.20 9.57 17.51
CA SER A 273 3.68 10.91 17.23
C SER A 273 3.03 10.95 15.85
N ALA A 274 3.73 10.45 14.82
CA ALA A 274 3.16 10.34 13.48
C ALA A 274 1.96 9.39 13.42
N PHE A 275 2.00 8.28 14.15
CA PHE A 275 0.85 7.37 14.26
C PHE A 275 -0.38 8.08 14.84
N LEU A 276 -0.21 8.84 15.93
CA LEU A 276 -1.29 9.60 16.56
C LEU A 276 -1.84 10.69 15.64
N GLU A 277 -0.98 11.46 14.99
CA GLU A 277 -1.42 12.52 14.07
C GLU A 277 -2.15 11.94 12.84
N GLN A 278 -1.67 10.84 12.29
CA GLN A 278 -2.35 10.15 11.20
C GLN A 278 -3.74 9.64 11.65
N LEU A 279 -3.85 9.08 12.86
CA LEU A 279 -5.14 8.66 13.40
C LEU A 279 -6.08 9.85 13.61
N LYS A 280 -5.60 10.94 14.23
CA LYS A 280 -6.35 12.19 14.47
C LYS A 280 -6.88 12.79 13.18
N ALA A 281 -6.07 12.83 12.13
CA ALA A 281 -6.45 13.36 10.82
C ALA A 281 -7.64 12.61 10.22
N ASN A 282 -7.68 11.28 10.37
CA ASN A 282 -8.71 10.41 9.80
C ASN A 282 -9.97 10.28 10.67
N VAL A 283 -9.93 10.70 11.95
CA VAL A 283 -11.11 10.77 12.83
C VAL A 283 -11.54 12.20 13.12
N ARG A 284 -11.11 13.18 12.32
CA ARG A 284 -11.45 14.59 12.51
C ARG A 284 -12.97 14.80 12.41
N GLY A 285 -13.54 15.53 13.37
CA GLY A 285 -15.00 15.75 13.44
C GLY A 285 -15.76 14.73 14.29
N SER A 286 -15.12 13.63 14.70
CA SER A 286 -15.71 12.61 15.59
C SER A 286 -15.99 13.07 17.02
N ARG A 287 -15.36 14.19 17.45
CA ARG A 287 -15.36 14.68 18.85
C ARG A 287 -14.79 13.68 19.86
N LEU A 288 -14.04 12.68 19.40
CA LEU A 288 -13.30 11.76 20.27
C LEU A 288 -12.24 12.53 21.06
N ARG A 289 -12.07 12.17 22.33
CA ARG A 289 -11.05 12.76 23.20
C ARG A 289 -9.66 12.30 22.75
N GLU A 290 -8.70 13.21 22.73
CA GLU A 290 -7.31 12.89 22.36
C GLU A 290 -6.72 11.79 23.27
N ALA A 291 -7.03 11.80 24.56
CA ALA A 291 -6.62 10.75 25.50
C ALA A 291 -7.04 9.33 25.06
N THR A 292 -8.20 9.21 24.40
CA THR A 292 -8.70 7.94 23.85
C THR A 292 -7.84 7.48 22.67
N LEU A 293 -7.46 8.40 21.78
CA LEU A 293 -6.60 8.09 20.63
C LEU A 293 -5.17 7.76 21.06
N VAL A 294 -4.64 8.46 22.07
CA VAL A 294 -3.35 8.17 22.69
C VAL A 294 -3.33 6.75 23.29
N ALA A 295 -4.41 6.34 23.95
CA ALA A 295 -4.51 4.98 24.49
C ALA A 295 -4.43 3.91 23.38
N ILE A 296 -5.15 4.10 22.27
CA ILE A 296 -5.09 3.20 21.11
C ILE A 296 -3.65 3.09 20.57
N VAL A 297 -2.98 4.22 20.34
CA VAL A 297 -1.61 4.27 19.79
C VAL A 297 -0.58 3.61 20.71
N LYS A 298 -0.83 3.63 22.03
CA LYS A 298 0.02 2.99 23.04
C LYS A 298 -0.15 1.47 23.07
N GLU A 299 -1.37 0.96 22.90
CA GLU A 299 -1.68 -0.47 22.95
C GLU A 299 -1.42 -1.19 21.62
N HIS A 300 -1.41 -0.46 20.52
CA HIS A 300 -1.29 -1.02 19.17
C HIS A 300 0.02 -0.62 18.49
N ALA A 301 0.58 -1.53 17.69
CA ALA A 301 1.81 -1.29 16.94
C ALA A 301 1.53 -0.56 15.61
N ASP A 302 0.37 -0.80 15.00
CA ASP A 302 -0.04 -0.28 13.69
C ASP A 302 -1.57 -0.36 13.48
N PHE A 303 -2.05 0.16 12.34
CA PHE A 303 -3.47 0.13 11.99
C PHE A 303 -4.02 -1.28 11.72
N ALA A 304 -3.18 -2.25 11.32
CA ALA A 304 -3.60 -3.64 11.13
C ALA A 304 -3.98 -4.29 12.48
N SER A 305 -3.19 -4.04 13.53
CA SER A 305 -3.50 -4.48 14.89
C SER A 305 -4.73 -3.78 15.47
N VAL A 306 -4.93 -2.49 15.17
CA VAL A 306 -6.17 -1.76 15.53
C VAL A 306 -7.37 -2.38 14.83
N HIS A 307 -7.27 -2.71 13.54
CA HIS A 307 -8.34 -3.33 12.77
C HIS A 307 -8.69 -4.73 13.29
N ALA A 308 -7.70 -5.55 13.61
CA ALA A 308 -7.89 -6.88 14.18
C ALA A 308 -8.61 -6.84 15.53
N SER A 309 -8.31 -5.84 16.37
CA SER A 309 -8.92 -5.65 17.68
C SER A 309 -10.10 -4.68 17.69
N LEU A 310 -10.59 -4.23 16.52
CA LEU A 310 -11.56 -3.14 16.42
C LEU A 310 -12.86 -3.43 17.20
N ALA A 311 -13.37 -4.65 17.14
CA ALA A 311 -14.58 -5.03 17.87
C ALA A 311 -14.42 -4.94 19.39
N ALA A 312 -13.28 -5.41 19.92
CA ALA A 312 -12.98 -5.36 21.35
C ALA A 312 -12.70 -3.93 21.82
N LEU A 313 -11.94 -3.16 21.05
CA LEU A 313 -11.67 -1.74 21.29
C LEU A 313 -12.96 -0.93 21.41
N CYS A 314 -13.85 -1.06 20.41
CA CYS A 314 -15.13 -0.34 20.41
C CYS A 314 -16.01 -0.74 21.59
N GLY A 315 -16.02 -2.02 21.98
CA GLY A 315 -16.77 -2.50 23.14
C GLY A 315 -16.32 -1.86 24.46
N GLY A 316 -15.02 -1.60 24.63
CA GLY A 316 -14.47 -0.93 25.81
C GLY A 316 -14.69 0.58 25.87
N MET A 317 -15.12 1.21 24.77
CA MET A 317 -15.28 2.66 24.65
C MET A 317 -16.72 3.17 24.84
N GLY A 318 -17.69 2.29 25.06
CA GLY A 318 -19.12 2.65 25.15
C GLY A 318 -19.60 3.39 23.89
N ASP A 319 -20.36 4.47 24.06
CA ASP A 319 -20.91 5.27 22.94
C ASP A 319 -19.84 5.83 22.00
N SER A 320 -18.63 6.10 22.52
CA SER A 320 -17.50 6.57 21.70
C SER A 320 -16.97 5.48 20.77
N GLY A 321 -17.23 4.20 21.08
CA GLY A 321 -16.81 3.05 20.30
C GLY A 321 -17.48 2.99 18.93
N GLU A 322 -18.79 3.22 18.85
CA GLU A 322 -19.50 3.24 17.56
C GLU A 322 -19.09 4.42 16.69
N VAL A 323 -18.85 5.58 17.31
CA VAL A 323 -18.29 6.75 16.60
C VAL A 323 -16.92 6.40 16.03
N PHE A 324 -16.02 5.83 16.84
CA PHE A 324 -14.70 5.41 16.36
C PHE A 324 -14.80 4.38 15.23
N ARG A 325 -15.65 3.36 15.39
CA ARG A 325 -15.88 2.30 14.40
C ARG A 325 -16.28 2.88 13.05
N LYS A 326 -17.21 3.86 13.06
CA LYS A 326 -17.68 4.54 11.84
C LYS A 326 -16.52 5.23 11.11
N TYR A 327 -15.83 6.15 11.79
CA TYR A 327 -14.75 6.92 11.17
C TYR A 327 -13.57 6.03 10.74
N PHE A 328 -13.21 5.03 11.55
CA PHE A 328 -12.17 4.07 11.21
C PHE A 328 -12.53 3.26 9.95
N ASN A 329 -13.79 2.82 9.83
CA ASN A 329 -14.24 2.09 8.64
C ASN A 329 -14.30 2.98 7.39
N GLU A 330 -14.70 4.25 7.53
CA GLU A 330 -14.70 5.24 6.44
C GLU A 330 -13.27 5.51 5.94
N ALA A 331 -12.29 5.59 6.84
CA ALA A 331 -10.89 5.82 6.52
C ALA A 331 -10.07 4.53 6.32
N LYS A 332 -10.71 3.35 6.32
CA LYS A 332 -10.03 2.05 6.44
C LYS A 332 -8.96 1.81 5.39
N ALA A 333 -9.23 2.20 4.13
CA ALA A 333 -8.29 2.07 3.03
C ALA A 333 -7.01 2.89 3.26
N ALA A 334 -7.16 4.15 3.68
CA ALA A 334 -6.04 5.04 3.96
C ALA A 334 -5.25 4.59 5.21
N LEU A 335 -5.94 4.14 6.25
CA LEU A 335 -5.31 3.70 7.49
C LEU A 335 -4.52 2.39 7.32
N LEU A 336 -5.13 1.38 6.69
CA LEU A 336 -4.53 0.05 6.58
C LEU A 336 -3.34 -0.03 5.62
N THR A 337 -3.24 0.90 4.68
CA THR A 337 -2.13 0.96 3.71
C THR A 337 -1.03 1.92 4.13
N TRP A 338 -1.21 2.67 5.23
CA TRP A 338 -0.22 3.61 5.73
C TRP A 338 0.76 2.94 6.68
N GLN A 339 2.05 3.04 6.36
CA GLN A 339 3.14 2.51 7.18
C GLN A 339 3.42 3.46 8.34
N ILE A 340 3.43 2.92 9.58
CA ILE A 340 3.93 3.67 10.73
C ILE A 340 5.43 3.96 10.51
N PRO A 341 5.87 5.22 10.52
CA PRO A 341 7.27 5.53 10.33
C PRO A 341 8.16 4.90 11.40
N ASN A 342 9.34 4.47 10.97
CA ASN A 342 10.39 4.05 11.89
C ASN A 342 10.96 5.27 12.59
N ARG A 343 11.36 5.10 13.86
CA ARG A 343 12.04 6.15 14.61
C ARG A 343 13.54 5.92 14.54
N PHE A 344 14.27 6.96 14.16
CA PHE A 344 15.72 6.96 14.13
C PHE A 344 16.25 7.95 15.16
N THR A 345 17.20 7.50 15.97
CA THR A 345 17.91 8.36 16.91
C THR A 345 19.39 8.31 16.56
N ILE A 346 19.97 9.48 16.32
CA ILE A 346 21.40 9.63 16.05
C ILE A 346 22.04 10.19 17.32
N GLU A 347 23.04 9.49 17.82
CA GLU A 347 23.87 9.90 18.94
C GLU A 347 25.27 10.26 18.44
N TYR A 348 25.80 11.38 18.92
CA TYR A 348 27.15 11.86 18.66
C TYR A 348 27.90 11.92 19.99
N HIS A 349 29.03 11.23 20.10
CA HIS A 349 29.80 11.11 21.36
C HIS A 349 28.93 10.75 22.59
N GLY A 350 27.90 9.91 22.38
CA GLY A 350 27.01 9.42 23.44
C GLY A 350 25.87 10.37 23.85
N MET A 351 25.70 11.51 23.17
CA MET A 351 24.58 12.43 23.37
C MET A 351 23.71 12.51 22.10
N SER A 352 22.42 12.78 22.27
CA SER A 352 21.50 12.92 21.13
C SER A 352 21.92 14.08 20.23
N LEU A 353 21.95 13.86 18.92
CA LEU A 353 22.29 14.88 17.91
C LEU A 353 21.44 16.17 18.07
N ARG A 354 20.22 16.04 18.59
CA ARG A 354 19.30 17.16 18.85
C ARG A 354 19.79 18.11 19.95
N ASP A 355 20.62 17.62 20.87
CA ASP A 355 21.12 18.39 22.01
C ASP A 355 22.46 19.07 21.71
N HIS A 356 23.03 18.79 20.53
CA HIS A 356 24.28 19.36 20.07
C HIS A 356 24.12 20.72 19.37
N SER A 357 25.20 21.51 19.39
CA SER A 357 25.30 22.79 18.66
C SER A 357 25.23 22.57 17.14
N LEU A 358 24.94 23.63 16.37
CA LEU A 358 24.87 23.55 14.91
C LEU A 358 26.15 22.92 14.31
N GLY A 359 27.32 23.35 14.79
CA GLY A 359 28.62 22.82 14.38
C GLY A 359 28.84 21.34 14.64
N GLN A 360 28.43 20.87 15.81
CA GLN A 360 28.51 19.44 16.14
C GLN A 360 27.53 18.60 15.29
N ARG A 361 26.38 19.17 14.89
CA ARG A 361 25.46 18.51 13.95
C ARG A 361 26.04 18.43 12.54
N ALA A 362 26.70 19.49 12.07
CA ALA A 362 27.43 19.50 10.81
C ALA A 362 28.56 18.45 10.81
N SER A 363 29.31 18.35 11.91
CA SER A 363 30.38 17.36 12.11
C SER A 363 29.87 15.94 12.01
N ALA A 364 28.78 15.63 12.73
CA ALA A 364 28.16 14.32 12.71
C ALA A 364 27.67 13.94 11.30
N LEU A 365 27.15 14.91 10.53
CA LEU A 365 26.73 14.69 9.15
C LEU A 365 27.92 14.41 8.22
N ILE A 366 29.02 15.17 8.37
CA ILE A 366 30.26 14.94 7.62
C ILE A 366 30.80 13.54 7.93
N LEU A 367 30.96 13.18 9.21
CA LEU A 367 31.39 11.85 9.63
C LEU A 367 30.49 10.75 9.06
N PHE A 368 29.18 10.98 9.08
CA PHE A 368 28.21 10.05 8.52
C PHE A 368 28.44 9.86 7.01
N ILE A 369 28.60 10.92 6.23
CA ILE A 369 28.87 10.86 4.78
C ILE A 369 30.19 10.16 4.50
N LEU A 370 31.25 10.54 5.21
CA LEU A 370 32.58 9.95 5.06
C LEU A 370 32.59 8.44 5.38
N SER A 371 31.76 8.00 6.32
CA SER A 371 31.65 6.57 6.65
C SER A 371 30.98 5.71 5.55
N GLN A 372 30.36 6.33 4.53
CA GLN A 372 29.81 5.63 3.38
C GLN A 372 30.93 5.28 2.39
N ARG A 373 31.39 4.03 2.43
CA ARG A 373 32.46 3.51 1.54
C ARG A 373 32.00 3.19 0.12
N ASP A 374 30.83 3.67 -0.28
CA ASP A 374 30.22 3.38 -1.58
C ASP A 374 30.57 4.42 -2.66
N ASN A 375 31.31 5.46 -2.30
CA ASN A 375 31.73 6.52 -3.22
C ASN A 375 33.25 6.45 -3.44
N ASP A 376 33.67 6.44 -4.70
CA ASP A 376 35.09 6.45 -5.07
C ASP A 376 35.70 7.86 -4.93
N VAL A 377 34.88 8.92 -5.03
CA VAL A 377 35.31 10.32 -4.96
C VAL A 377 34.34 11.11 -4.08
N ILE A 378 34.89 11.89 -3.14
CA ILE A 378 34.15 12.79 -2.26
C ILE A 378 34.71 14.20 -2.41
N ILE A 379 33.83 15.16 -2.71
CA ILE A 379 34.17 16.58 -2.88
C ILE A 379 33.46 17.38 -1.80
N ILE A 380 34.21 18.15 -1.00
CA ILE A 380 33.67 18.95 0.09
C ILE A 380 34.21 20.37 -0.02
N ASP A 381 33.30 21.33 -0.13
CA ASP A 381 33.60 22.76 -0.10
C ASP A 381 33.40 23.28 1.32
N GLN A 382 34.41 23.99 1.83
CA GLN A 382 34.49 24.55 3.17
C GLN A 382 34.09 23.54 4.28
N PRO A 383 34.78 22.38 4.40
CA PRO A 383 34.50 21.39 5.43
C PRO A 383 34.63 21.93 6.87
N GLU A 384 35.32 23.06 7.06
CA GLU A 384 35.51 23.77 8.33
C GLU A 384 34.34 24.67 8.74
N ASP A 385 33.41 24.98 7.85
CA ASP A 385 32.32 25.89 8.19
C ASP A 385 31.46 25.30 9.32
N ASP A 386 31.16 26.13 10.32
CA ASP A 386 30.51 25.76 11.58
C ASP A 386 31.29 24.77 12.47
N LEU A 387 32.51 24.31 12.11
CA LEU A 387 33.30 23.38 12.92
C LEU A 387 34.40 24.07 13.72
N ASP A 388 34.60 23.64 14.96
CA ASP A 388 35.78 24.04 15.74
C ASP A 388 37.01 23.20 15.36
N ASN A 389 38.21 23.76 15.57
CA ASN A 389 39.47 23.11 15.20
C ASN A 389 39.71 21.76 15.88
N GLN A 390 39.20 21.55 17.09
CA GLN A 390 39.35 20.26 17.77
C GLN A 390 38.52 19.20 17.04
N THR A 391 37.27 19.51 16.69
CA THR A 391 36.39 18.61 15.94
C THR A 391 36.93 18.33 14.53
N ILE A 392 37.43 19.35 13.83
CA ILE A 392 38.09 19.17 12.52
C ILE A 392 39.22 18.15 12.60
N PHE A 393 40.08 18.26 13.62
CA PHE A 393 41.22 17.37 13.75
C PHE A 393 40.84 15.97 14.23
N GLU A 394 40.12 15.88 15.35
CA GLU A 394 39.82 14.61 16.02
C GLU A 394 38.88 13.73 15.21
N ASP A 395 37.86 14.33 14.61
CA ASP A 395 36.77 13.59 14.00
C ASP A 395 36.91 13.52 12.47
N VAL A 396 37.17 14.64 11.79
CA VAL A 396 37.20 14.69 10.31
C VAL A 396 38.55 14.22 9.76
N ILE A 397 39.66 14.86 10.15
CA ILE A 397 40.98 14.61 9.55
C ILE A 397 41.47 13.19 9.82
N LYS A 398 41.33 12.69 11.06
CA LYS A 398 41.74 11.32 11.39
C LYS A 398 40.98 10.28 10.56
N LEU A 399 39.68 10.51 10.33
CA LEU A 399 38.86 9.63 9.49
C LEU A 399 39.30 9.69 8.02
N VAL A 400 39.47 10.89 7.46
CA VAL A 400 39.93 11.11 6.08
C VAL A 400 41.26 10.40 5.83
N ARG A 401 42.23 10.50 6.75
CA ARG A 401 43.53 9.81 6.62
C ARG A 401 43.41 8.29 6.57
N GLY A 402 42.42 7.72 7.26
CA GLY A 402 42.12 6.30 7.19
C GLY A 402 41.51 5.90 5.85
N LEU A 403 40.58 6.72 5.35
CA LEU A 403 39.77 6.44 4.16
C LEU A 403 40.45 6.80 2.83
N LYS A 404 41.39 7.76 2.82
CA LYS A 404 42.05 8.25 1.59
C LYS A 404 42.85 7.20 0.81
N LYS A 405 42.99 5.99 1.37
CA LYS A 405 43.60 4.82 0.71
C LYS A 405 42.69 4.18 -0.33
N ASP A 406 41.38 4.25 -0.09
CA ASP A 406 40.36 3.59 -0.89
C ASP A 406 39.45 4.61 -1.60
N ILE A 407 39.41 5.87 -1.11
CA ILE A 407 38.52 6.94 -1.57
C ILE A 407 39.32 8.19 -1.91
N GLN A 408 39.04 8.85 -3.04
CA GLN A 408 39.64 10.15 -3.36
C GLN A 408 38.88 11.28 -2.68
N PHE A 409 39.60 12.13 -1.95
CA PHE A 409 39.04 13.34 -1.34
C PHE A 409 39.52 14.60 -2.06
N ILE A 410 38.59 15.51 -2.35
CA ILE A 410 38.87 16.85 -2.89
C ILE A 410 38.25 17.87 -1.95
N PHE A 411 39.09 18.68 -1.31
CA PHE A 411 38.67 19.72 -0.38
C PHE A 411 38.95 21.11 -0.97
N ALA A 412 37.94 21.98 -0.95
CA ALA A 412 38.15 23.42 -1.04
C ALA A 412 38.09 23.97 0.39
N THR A 413 39.18 24.51 0.90
CA THR A 413 39.32 24.87 2.32
C THR A 413 40.24 26.06 2.49
N HIS A 414 39.98 26.86 3.54
CA HIS A 414 40.87 27.90 4.04
C HIS A 414 41.55 27.51 5.36
N ASN A 415 41.27 26.32 5.89
CA ASN A 415 41.82 25.84 7.16
C ASN A 415 43.05 24.95 6.91
N ALA A 416 44.22 25.38 7.42
CA ALA A 416 45.50 24.69 7.24
C ALA A 416 45.51 23.26 7.79
N ASN A 417 44.61 22.91 8.71
CA ASN A 417 44.54 21.56 9.26
C ASN A 417 44.28 20.51 8.17
N PHE A 418 43.46 20.79 7.16
CA PHE A 418 43.15 19.82 6.10
C PHE A 418 44.38 19.47 5.24
N PRO A 419 45.08 20.42 4.59
CA PRO A 419 46.25 20.07 3.79
C PRO A 419 47.44 19.61 4.63
N VAL A 420 47.67 20.21 5.80
CA VAL A 420 48.87 19.94 6.63
C VAL A 420 48.68 18.70 7.50
N LEU A 421 47.61 18.64 8.30
CA LEU A 421 47.39 17.53 9.23
C LEU A 421 46.66 16.36 8.56
N GLY A 422 45.89 16.62 7.50
CA GLY A 422 45.33 15.59 6.62
C GLY A 422 46.34 14.94 5.67
N ASP A 423 47.57 15.47 5.61
CA ASP A 423 48.67 14.91 4.83
C ASP A 423 48.30 14.84 3.34
N ALA A 424 47.98 15.99 2.74
CA ALA A 424 47.48 16.03 1.37
C ALA A 424 48.56 15.68 0.34
N GLU A 425 48.26 14.72 -0.54
CA GLU A 425 49.15 14.29 -1.62
C GLU A 425 49.32 15.38 -2.69
N GLN A 426 48.27 16.16 -2.93
CA GLN A 426 48.25 17.25 -3.90
C GLN A 426 47.50 18.45 -3.33
N VAL A 427 48.10 19.63 -3.45
CA VAL A 427 47.54 20.91 -3.02
C VAL A 427 47.52 21.85 -4.23
N GLY A 428 46.34 22.39 -4.54
CA GLY A 428 46.17 23.49 -5.49
C GLY A 428 46.03 24.81 -4.75
N ALA A 429 47.09 25.60 -4.70
CA ALA A 429 47.07 26.95 -4.12
C ALA A 429 46.50 27.94 -5.14
N CYS A 430 45.23 28.30 -4.95
CA CYS A 430 44.53 29.28 -5.77
C CYS A 430 44.91 30.71 -5.37
N SER A 431 45.20 31.55 -6.35
CA SER A 431 45.43 32.99 -6.15
C SER A 431 44.66 33.79 -7.19
N PHE A 432 44.24 35.01 -6.84
CA PHE A 432 43.56 35.91 -7.75
C PHE A 432 44.31 37.23 -7.82
N SER A 433 44.75 37.61 -9.01
CA SER A 433 45.48 38.85 -9.23
C SER A 433 45.09 39.48 -10.57
N ALA A 434 44.89 40.81 -10.58
CA ALA A 434 44.60 41.58 -11.79
C ALA A 434 43.45 41.02 -12.68
N GLY A 435 42.43 40.40 -12.09
CA GLY A 435 41.29 39.84 -12.82
C GLY A 435 41.50 38.42 -13.35
N HIS A 436 42.65 37.79 -13.09
CA HIS A 436 42.95 36.40 -13.46
C HIS A 436 43.15 35.53 -12.22
N GLY A 437 42.56 34.33 -12.24
CA GLY A 437 42.84 33.29 -11.25
C GLY A 437 44.00 32.43 -11.72
N ASP A 438 44.99 32.22 -10.88
CA ASP A 438 46.11 31.31 -11.11
C ASP A 438 46.12 30.22 -10.04
N VAL A 439 46.52 29.01 -10.40
CA VAL A 439 46.54 27.86 -9.51
C VAL A 439 47.91 27.20 -9.55
N LYS A 440 48.62 27.26 -8.43
CA LYS A 440 49.88 26.54 -8.27
C LYS A 440 49.63 25.17 -7.65
N VAL A 441 50.04 24.10 -8.34
CA VAL A 441 49.81 22.72 -7.90
C VAL A 441 51.12 22.05 -7.52
N GLY A 442 51.13 21.37 -6.38
CA GLY A 442 52.27 20.56 -5.92
C GLY A 442 51.91 19.71 -4.70
N SER A 443 52.84 18.92 -4.18
CA SER A 443 52.64 18.16 -2.93
C SER A 443 52.85 19.05 -1.70
N ILE A 444 52.44 18.56 -0.52
CA ILE A 444 52.68 19.25 0.76
C ILE A 444 54.19 19.41 1.08
N ASP A 445 55.03 18.57 0.48
CA ASP A 445 56.49 18.61 0.61
C ASP A 445 57.17 19.66 -0.27
N ASP A 446 56.48 20.23 -1.26
CA ASP A 446 57.04 21.25 -2.15
C ASP A 446 57.26 22.57 -1.39
N PRO A 447 58.49 23.11 -1.32
CA PRO A 447 58.78 24.36 -0.62
C PRO A 447 57.93 25.55 -1.07
N ASP A 448 57.55 25.59 -2.34
CA ASP A 448 56.72 26.67 -2.85
C ASP A 448 55.25 26.52 -2.44
N ILE A 449 54.76 25.29 -2.33
CA ILE A 449 53.43 25.01 -1.77
C ILE A 449 53.40 25.31 -0.27
N GLN A 450 54.44 24.94 0.48
CA GLN A 450 54.57 25.27 1.90
C GLN A 450 54.52 26.79 2.13
N LYS A 451 55.25 27.56 1.31
CA LYS A 451 55.18 29.03 1.34
C LYS A 451 53.78 29.54 1.03
N ALA A 452 53.10 28.96 0.03
CA ALA A 452 51.74 29.35 -0.32
C ALA A 452 50.76 29.08 0.82
N ILE A 453 50.81 27.90 1.45
CA ILE A 453 49.96 27.55 2.60
C ILE A 453 50.19 28.52 3.77
N VAL A 454 51.45 28.78 4.13
CA VAL A 454 51.78 29.72 5.23
C VAL A 454 51.31 31.14 4.89
N SER A 455 51.46 31.57 3.64
CA SER A 455 51.03 32.90 3.21
C SER A 455 49.52 33.07 3.19
N ILE A 456 48.77 32.05 2.73
CA ILE A 456 47.33 32.13 2.51
C ILE A 456 46.55 31.81 3.79
N MET A 457 46.90 30.72 4.48
CA MET A 457 46.11 30.16 5.58
C MET A 457 46.63 30.55 6.97
N GLU A 458 47.92 30.87 7.11
CA GLU A 458 48.53 31.19 8.42
C GLU A 458 48.81 32.69 8.62
N GLY A 459 48.33 33.55 7.72
CA GLY A 459 48.51 35.00 7.80
C GLY A 459 49.95 35.47 7.54
N GLY A 460 50.77 34.64 6.88
CA GLY A 460 52.14 34.97 6.50
C GLY A 460 53.22 34.42 7.43
N HIS A 461 54.46 34.46 6.93
CA HIS A 461 55.61 33.86 7.60
C HIS A 461 55.88 34.44 9.00
N GLU A 462 55.66 35.75 9.20
CA GLU A 462 55.88 36.41 10.50
C GLU A 462 54.91 35.86 11.57
N ALA A 463 53.61 35.79 11.23
CA ALA A 463 52.58 35.27 12.14
C ALA A 463 52.80 33.78 12.47
N PHE A 464 53.20 32.98 11.48
CA PHE A 464 53.54 31.57 11.68
C PHE A 464 54.77 31.39 12.58
N ALA A 465 55.86 32.11 12.29
CA ALA A 465 57.09 32.03 13.09
C ALA A 465 56.84 32.45 14.55
N ARG A 466 56.06 33.53 14.76
CA ARG A 466 55.72 34.00 16.11
C ARG A 466 54.89 32.98 16.88
N ARG A 467 53.89 32.34 16.24
CA ARG A 467 53.11 31.27 16.87
C ARG A 467 53.99 30.07 17.23
N LYS A 468 54.89 29.66 16.33
CA LYS A 468 55.85 28.58 16.57
C LYS A 468 56.75 28.86 17.78
N GLU A 469 57.31 30.07 17.90
CA GLU A 469 58.10 30.48 19.07
C GLU A 469 57.31 30.37 20.37
N ILE A 470 56.09 30.92 20.40
CA ILE A 470 55.23 30.91 21.58
C ILE A 470 54.91 29.47 22.00
N TYR A 471 54.51 28.61 21.06
CA TYR A 471 54.20 27.20 21.36
C TYR A 471 55.44 26.41 21.80
N GLN A 472 56.63 26.70 21.25
CA GLN A 472 57.88 26.12 21.71
C GLN A 472 58.26 26.54 23.15
N LEU A 473 57.84 27.71 23.60
CA LEU A 473 58.01 28.15 24.99
C LEU A 473 57.01 27.46 25.94
N TRP A 474 55.83 27.09 25.45
CA TRP A 474 54.76 26.50 26.24
C TRP A 474 54.95 25.02 26.59
N LYS A 475 56.02 24.35 26.13
CA LYS A 475 56.34 22.92 26.32
C LYS A 475 55.49 22.24 27.41
N GLN A 476 54.39 21.61 26.99
CA GLN A 476 53.65 20.64 27.79
C GLN A 476 54.20 19.24 27.52
#